data_AF-A0A838SL76-F1
#
_entry.id   AF-A0A838SL76-F1
#
_cell.length_a   1.000
_cell.length_b   1.000
_cell.length_c   1.000
_cell.angle_alpha   90.00
_cell.angle_beta   90.00
_cell.angle_gamma   90.00
#
_symmetry.space_group_name_H-M   'P 1'
#
loop_
_entity.id
_entity.type
_entity.pdbx_description
1 polymer ?
#
loop_
_entity_poly.entity_id
_entity_poly.type
_entity_poly.pdbx_seq_one_letter_code
_entity_poly.pdbx_strand_id
1 'polypeptide(L)' 'TGAAYGLRRAATAVRAAAAGWDEADLGYADPEALADEIVGYGADVVVLDPPEARAAVVRRLRAVAGDETPATQPAADER' A
#
# COMPACT_ATOMS: atom_id res chain seq x y z
N THR A 1 21.39 -1.99 3.59
CA THR A 1 20.31 -1.82 4.58
C THR A 1 19.39 -0.73 4.09
N GLY A 2 18.08 -0.90 4.20
CA GLY A 2 17.06 0.05 3.75
C GLY A 2 15.68 -0.52 4.06
N ALA A 3 14.71 0.35 4.36
CA ALA A 3 13.37 -0.05 4.84
C ALA A 3 12.69 -1.09 3.93
N ALA A 4 12.87 -0.97 2.62
CA ALA A 4 12.26 -1.85 1.60
C ALA A 4 13.24 -2.89 0.98
N TYR A 5 14.27 -3.35 1.71
CA TYR A 5 15.25 -4.29 1.13
C TYR A 5 14.62 -5.63 0.70
N GLY A 6 13.57 -6.09 1.38
CA GLY A 6 12.80 -7.27 0.99
C GLY A 6 12.15 -7.12 -0.38
N LEU A 7 11.51 -5.98 -0.64
CA LEU A 7 10.90 -5.67 -1.93
C LEU A 7 11.94 -5.61 -3.06
N ARG A 8 13.09 -4.96 -2.83
CA ARG A 8 14.16 -4.92 -3.84
C ARG A 8 14.69 -6.31 -4.23
N ARG A 9 14.67 -7.27 -3.31
CA ARG A 9 15.09 -8.65 -3.59
C ARG A 9 14.04 -9.43 -4.39
N ALA A 10 12.75 -9.15 -4.14
CA ALA A 10 11.63 -9.80 -4.83
C ALA A 10 11.30 -9.15 -6.20
N ALA A 11 11.82 -7.95 -6.44
CA ALA A 11 11.58 -7.21 -7.67
C ALA A 11 12.14 -7.93 -8.90
N THR A 12 11.36 -7.91 -9.98
CA THR A 12 11.78 -8.44 -11.28
C THR A 12 12.65 -7.44 -12.04
N ALA A 13 12.49 -6.15 -11.75
CA ALA A 13 13.35 -5.09 -12.23
C ALA A 13 13.49 -3.99 -11.17
N VAL A 14 14.67 -3.37 -11.10
CA VAL A 14 14.93 -2.20 -10.26
C VAL A 14 15.62 -1.16 -11.11
N ARG A 15 15.11 0.07 -11.09
CA ARG A 15 15.62 1.22 -11.84
C ARG A 15 15.84 2.37 -10.88
N ALA A 16 16.97 3.06 -11.03
CA ALA A 16 17.23 4.27 -10.27
C ALA A 16 16.24 5.36 -10.71
N ALA A 17 15.58 5.99 -9.75
CA ALA A 17 14.66 7.09 -9.97
C ALA A 17 15.25 8.40 -9.44
N ALA A 18 14.53 9.49 -9.64
CA ALA A 18 14.95 10.79 -9.15
C ALA A 18 14.93 10.86 -7.61
N ALA A 19 15.66 11.84 -7.06
CA ALA A 19 15.63 12.17 -5.63
C ALA A 19 16.03 11.02 -4.68
N GLY A 20 16.86 10.06 -5.13
CA GLY A 20 17.36 8.97 -4.30
C GLY A 20 16.39 7.81 -4.10
N TRP A 21 15.32 7.76 -4.89
CA TRP A 21 14.38 6.65 -4.95
C TRP A 21 14.81 5.60 -5.97
N ASP A 22 14.32 4.38 -5.80
CA ASP A 22 14.35 3.36 -6.84
C ASP A 22 12.92 2.98 -7.20
N GLU A 23 12.66 2.84 -8.50
CA GLU A 23 11.46 2.20 -9.01
C GLU A 23 11.70 0.70 -9.12
N ALA A 24 10.83 -0.10 -8.52
CA ALA A 24 10.91 -1.54 -8.54
C ALA A 24 9.63 -2.14 -9.13
N ASP A 25 9.79 -3.01 -10.12
CA ASP A 25 8.68 -3.79 -10.66
C ASP A 25 8.53 -5.05 -9.82
N LEU A 26 7.35 -5.23 -9.24
CA LEU A 26 7.02 -6.36 -8.37
C LEU A 26 5.86 -7.14 -8.98
N GLY A 27 6.06 -8.45 -9.15
CA GLY A 27 4.97 -9.35 -9.48
C GLY A 27 4.13 -9.59 -8.22
N TYR A 28 2.82 -9.36 -8.32
CA TYR A 28 1.87 -9.67 -7.26
C TYR A 28 0.68 -10.45 -7.85
N ALA A 29 0.06 -11.30 -7.03
CA ALA A 29 -1.10 -12.09 -7.44
C ALA A 29 -2.43 -11.44 -7.00
N ASP A 30 -2.41 -10.71 -5.88
CA ASP A 30 -3.58 -10.06 -5.29
C ASP A 30 -3.22 -8.61 -4.85
N PRO A 31 -3.89 -7.58 -5.39
CA PRO A 31 -3.69 -6.20 -4.98
C PRO A 31 -3.90 -5.95 -3.48
N GLU A 32 -4.79 -6.69 -2.83
CA GLU A 32 -5.13 -6.50 -1.42
C GLU A 32 -4.02 -7.05 -0.51
N ALA A 33 -3.50 -8.24 -0.84
CA ALA A 33 -2.34 -8.80 -0.15
C ALA A 33 -1.10 -7.91 -0.30
N LEU A 34 -0.90 -7.34 -1.49
CA LEU A 34 0.16 -6.34 -1.71
C LEU A 34 -0.07 -5.10 -0.83
N ALA A 35 -1.30 -4.61 -0.73
CA ALA A 35 -1.61 -3.44 0.09
C ALA A 35 -1.29 -3.66 1.57
N ASP A 36 -1.63 -4.82 2.14
CA ASP A 36 -1.30 -5.15 3.52
C ASP A 36 0.21 -5.20 3.77
N GLU A 37 1.00 -5.70 2.82
CA GLU A 37 2.46 -5.66 2.91
C GLU A 37 3.01 -4.23 2.84
N ILE A 38 2.54 -3.44 1.86
CA ILE A 38 3.06 -2.10 1.56
C ILE A 38 2.77 -1.11 2.69
N VAL A 39 1.60 -1.21 3.32
CA VAL A 39 1.19 -0.35 4.44
C VAL A 39 2.18 -0.43 5.60
N GLY A 40 2.85 -1.58 5.79
CA GLY A 40 3.89 -1.74 6.81
C GLY A 40 5.12 -0.86 6.61
N TYR A 41 5.41 -0.45 5.37
CA TYR A 41 6.53 0.45 5.04
C TYR A 41 6.15 1.93 5.12
N GLY A 42 4.86 2.26 5.19
CA GLY A 42 4.38 3.64 5.30
C GLY A 42 4.90 4.55 4.19
N ALA A 43 5.57 5.64 4.57
CA ALA A 43 6.04 6.67 3.64
C ALA A 43 7.31 6.28 2.87
N ASP A 44 7.97 5.17 3.21
CA ASP A 44 9.19 4.72 2.54
C ASP A 44 8.94 4.00 1.21
N VAL A 45 7.67 3.70 0.88
CA VAL A 45 7.27 3.01 -0.35
C VAL A 45 6.01 3.64 -0.93
N VAL A 46 6.01 3.84 -2.26
CA VAL A 46 4.87 4.38 -3.01
C VAL A 46 4.55 3.44 -4.17
N VAL A 47 3.27 3.09 -4.33
CA VAL A 47 2.78 2.33 -5.48
C VAL A 47 2.40 3.29 -6.60
N LEU A 48 3.04 3.13 -7.75
CA LEU A 48 2.78 3.93 -8.95
C LEU A 48 1.65 3.32 -9.77
N ASP A 49 1.81 2.04 -10.14
CA ASP A 49 0.92 1.29 -11.01
C ASP A 49 0.83 -0.18 -10.57
N PRO A 50 -0.24 -0.90 -10.96
CA PRO A 50 -1.42 -0.39 -11.66
C PRO A 50 -2.39 0.34 -10.69
N PRO A 51 -3.31 1.17 -11.21
CA PRO A 51 -4.13 2.07 -10.39
C PRO A 51 -5.01 1.35 -9.36
N GLU A 52 -5.42 0.11 -9.62
CA GLU A 52 -6.15 -0.74 -8.68
C GLU A 52 -5.33 -1.10 -7.43
N ALA A 53 -4.05 -1.45 -7.60
CA ALA A 53 -3.15 -1.73 -6.49
C ALA A 53 -2.88 -0.48 -5.68
N ARG A 54 -2.67 0.65 -6.35
CA ARG A 54 -2.54 1.96 -5.70
C ARG A 54 -3.80 2.31 -4.90
N ALA A 55 -4.99 2.06 -5.44
CA ALA A 55 -6.25 2.33 -4.75
C ALA A 55 -6.42 1.46 -3.48
N ALA A 56 -6.05 0.18 -3.53
CA ALA A 56 -6.08 -0.71 -2.38
C ALA A 56 -5.16 -0.21 -1.24
N VAL A 57 -3.91 0.17 -1.58
CA VAL A 57 -2.95 0.74 -0.61
C VAL A 57 -3.49 2.02 0.02
N VAL A 58 -3.98 2.96 -0.81
CA VAL A 58 -4.52 4.23 -0.33
C VAL A 58 -5.73 4.01 0.59
N ARG A 59 -6.62 3.06 0.25
CA ARG A 59 -7.76 2.71 1.09
C ARG A 59 -7.29 2.22 2.47
N ARG A 60 -6.32 1.30 2.49
CA ARG A 60 -5.80 0.73 3.73
C ARG A 60 -5.04 1.76 4.58
N LEU A 61 -4.26 2.64 3.97
CA LEU A 61 -3.58 3.74 4.67
C LEU A 61 -4.58 4.72 5.29
N ARG A 62 -5.66 5.07 4.58
CA ARG A 62 -6.75 5.90 5.13
C ARG A 62 -7.45 5.23 6.30
N ALA A 63 -7.67 3.92 6.24
CA ALA A 63 -8.20 3.12 7.33
C ALA A 63 -7.35 3.26 8.60
N VAL A 64 -6.03 3.16 8.44
CA VAL A 64 -5.07 3.28 9.54
C VAL A 64 -5.00 4.73 10.07
N ALA A 65 -5.10 5.72 9.18
CA ALA A 65 -5.10 7.12 9.56
C ALA A 65 -6.38 7.58 10.30
N GLY A 66 -7.43 6.75 10.30
CA GLY A 66 -8.73 7.14 10.86
C GLY A 66 -9.49 8.13 9.97
N ASP A 67 -9.08 8.28 8.71
CA ASP A 67 -9.77 9.09 7.69
C ASP A 67 -11.04 8.43 7.16
N GLU A 68 -11.32 7.21 7.62
CA GLU A 68 -12.67 6.68 7.56
C GLU A 68 -13.45 7.49 8.59
N THR A 69 -14.16 8.52 8.12
CA THR A 69 -15.38 8.91 8.82
C THR A 69 -16.16 7.60 8.93
N PRO A 70 -16.30 7.00 10.13
CA PRO A 70 -17.15 5.85 10.25
C PRO A 70 -18.49 6.39 9.78
N ALA A 71 -19.05 5.82 8.73
CA ALA A 71 -20.48 5.94 8.57
C ALA A 71 -21.03 5.40 9.89
N THR A 72 -21.42 6.31 10.80
CA THR A 72 -22.28 6.02 11.93
C THR A 72 -23.31 5.05 11.38
N GLN A 73 -23.21 3.78 11.77
CA GLN A 73 -24.22 2.83 11.44
C GLN A 73 -25.40 3.19 12.35
N PRO A 74 -26.49 3.80 11.84
CA PRO A 74 -27.64 4.05 12.68
C PRO A 74 -28.44 2.73 12.72
N ALA A 75 -28.84 2.38 13.94
CA ALA A 75 -29.90 1.44 14.29
C ALA A 75 -29.64 -0.06 14.09
N ALA A 76 -29.48 -0.74 15.22
CA ALA A 76 -30.46 -1.75 15.61
C ALA A 76 -30.64 -1.68 17.13
N ASP A 77 -31.45 -0.71 17.56
CA ASP A 77 -32.32 -0.89 18.71
C ASP A 77 -33.47 -1.77 18.21
N GLU A 78 -33.50 -3.05 18.58
CA GLU A 78 -34.73 -3.77 18.95
C GLU A 78 -34.41 -5.18 19.52
N ARG A 79 -34.95 -5.43 20.73
CA ARG A 79 -35.14 -6.68 21.50
C ARG A 79 -34.13 -6.98 22.61
#